data_AF-A0A2V2AYB3-F1
#
_entry.id   AF-A0A2V2AYB3-F1
#
_cell.length_a   1.000
_cell.length_b   1.000
_cell.length_c   1.000
_cell.angle_alpha   90.00
_cell.angle_beta   90.00
_cell.angle_gamma   90.00
#
_symmetry.space_group_name_H-M   'P 1'
#
loop_
_entity.id
_entity.type
_entity.pdbx_description
1 polymer ?
#
loop_
_entity_poly.entity_id
_entity_poly.type
_entity_poly.pdbx_seq_one_letter_code
_entity_poly.pdbx_strand_id
1 'polypeptide(L)'
;MTQNDDRRMYAGRARTRVAQVCAAAVTALLITSCGAADDPKVAAASSAPASVSTSASPKASSAPIKPGEVRIGGEVDKPYTITLADLRTLPRTEASVEFISAKGNQKHTYQGVLLHEVLKAAQPRFDQSKKNGQLRGVVAATGGGDYRAVFAWAELDPEFAKSPILLAVSEDGTAFEDAAGPRLVVPQDTRGGRYVSELNQLWIGTVDPVVDGAH
;
A
#
# COMPACT_ATOMS: atom_id res chain seq x y z
N MET A 1 -31.21 -50.29 9.92
CA MET A 1 -32.18 -49.18 10.05
C MET A 1 -31.78 -48.12 9.04
N THR A 2 -32.63 -47.93 8.04
CA THR A 2 -32.44 -47.24 6.77
C THR A 2 -32.80 -45.75 6.87
N GLN A 3 -32.20 -44.94 5.95
CA GLN A 3 -32.75 -43.70 5.37
C GLN A 3 -32.94 -42.48 6.30
N ASN A 4 -32.81 -41.22 5.88
CA ASN A 4 -32.81 -40.52 4.58
C ASN A 4 -31.93 -39.26 4.77
N ASP A 5 -31.08 -38.84 3.84
CA ASP A 5 -31.38 -38.33 2.50
C ASP A 5 -32.14 -36.99 2.57
N ASP A 6 -31.40 -35.86 2.48
CA ASP A 6 -31.88 -34.70 1.74
C ASP A 6 -30.82 -33.59 1.58
N ARG A 7 -30.82 -33.01 0.38
CA ARG A 7 -30.06 -31.83 -0.09
C ARG A 7 -28.71 -32.09 -0.78
N ARG A 8 -28.73 -33.05 -1.70
CA ARG A 8 -28.19 -32.82 -3.05
C ARG A 8 -29.16 -31.92 -3.83
N MET A 9 -28.86 -30.64 -4.01
CA MET A 9 -29.40 -29.82 -5.12
C MET A 9 -28.38 -28.75 -5.49
N TYR A 10 -28.21 -28.55 -6.80
CA TYR A 10 -27.24 -27.68 -7.49
C TYR A 10 -25.88 -28.31 -7.86
N ALA A 11 -25.95 -29.40 -8.61
CA ALA A 11 -25.02 -29.66 -9.70
C ALA A 11 -25.66 -29.20 -11.03
N GLY A 12 -24.90 -28.49 -11.86
CA GLY A 12 -25.09 -28.51 -13.31
C GLY A 12 -25.48 -27.19 -13.98
N ARG A 13 -24.48 -26.51 -14.57
CA ARG A 13 -24.46 -26.29 -16.03
C ARG A 13 -23.08 -25.86 -16.51
N ALA A 14 -22.31 -26.85 -16.96
CA ALA A 14 -21.34 -26.64 -18.02
C ALA A 14 -22.11 -26.49 -19.34
N ARG A 15 -21.79 -25.49 -20.14
CA ARG A 15 -22.07 -25.48 -21.58
C ARG A 15 -20.85 -25.00 -22.33
N THR A 16 -20.37 -25.87 -23.20
CA THR A 16 -19.20 -25.74 -24.05
C THR A 16 -19.65 -25.34 -25.46
N ARG A 17 -18.75 -24.63 -26.16
CA ARG A 17 -18.58 -24.44 -27.62
C ARG A 17 -19.58 -23.55 -28.35
N VAL A 18 -19.06 -22.61 -29.16
CA VAL A 18 -19.06 -22.68 -30.63
C VAL A 18 -17.81 -21.95 -31.16
N ALA A 19 -17.24 -22.52 -32.23
CA ALA A 19 -16.05 -22.10 -32.95
C ALA A 19 -16.37 -21.13 -34.11
N GLN A 20 -15.34 -20.85 -34.93
CA GLN A 20 -15.32 -20.24 -36.27
C GLN A 20 -14.98 -18.75 -36.36
N VAL A 21 -14.23 -18.24 -37.35
CA VAL A 21 -13.16 -18.71 -38.29
C VAL A 21 -13.09 -17.59 -39.37
N CYS A 22 -11.89 -17.38 -39.93
CA CYS A 22 -11.58 -16.73 -41.22
C CYS A 22 -11.70 -15.21 -41.37
N ALA A 23 -10.56 -14.61 -41.76
CA ALA A 23 -10.31 -13.92 -43.04
C ALA A 23 -9.27 -12.81 -42.81
N ALA A 24 -8.38 -12.41 -43.72
CA ALA A 24 -7.80 -12.95 -44.95
C ALA A 24 -6.61 -12.02 -45.27
N ALA A 25 -5.63 -12.53 -46.02
CA ALA A 25 -4.43 -11.84 -46.47
C ALA A 25 -4.68 -10.88 -47.65
N VAL A 26 -3.84 -9.85 -47.81
CA VAL A 26 -3.37 -9.20 -49.08
C VAL A 26 -2.09 -8.41 -48.68
N THR A 27 -0.84 -8.62 -49.10
CA THR A 27 -0.10 -8.87 -50.37
C THR A 27 0.23 -7.62 -51.20
N ALA A 28 1.56 -7.35 -51.33
CA ALA A 28 2.28 -6.56 -52.36
C ALA A 28 2.07 -5.02 -52.38
N LEU A 29 3.01 -4.16 -52.81
CA LEU A 29 4.02 -4.28 -53.87
C LEU A 29 5.17 -3.25 -53.70
N LEU A 30 6.32 -3.61 -54.28
CA LEU A 30 7.60 -2.91 -54.39
C LEU A 30 7.55 -1.57 -55.14
N ILE A 31 8.47 -0.66 -54.81
CA ILE A 31 9.18 0.14 -55.81
C ILE A 31 10.65 0.28 -55.41
N THR A 32 11.48 -0.36 -56.23
CA THR A 32 12.93 -0.22 -56.32
C THR A 32 13.25 1.04 -57.12
N SER A 33 14.12 1.93 -56.62
CA SER A 33 14.89 2.82 -57.51
C SER A 33 16.33 2.95 -57.03
N CYS A 34 17.25 2.58 -57.91
CA CYS A 34 18.69 2.85 -57.82
C CYS A 34 19.00 4.33 -58.08
N GLY A 35 20.00 4.85 -57.38
CA GLY A 35 20.71 6.08 -57.72
C GLY A 35 21.96 6.19 -56.85
N ALA A 36 23.14 6.11 -57.49
CA ALA A 36 24.46 6.09 -56.85
C ALA A 36 25.12 7.48 -56.84
N ALA A 37 26.00 7.64 -55.83
CA ALA A 37 27.19 8.51 -55.74
C ALA A 37 27.02 10.04 -55.77
N ASP A 38 27.41 10.71 -54.67
CA ASP A 38 28.60 11.58 -54.58
C ASP A 38 28.64 12.29 -53.20
N ASP A 39 29.72 12.05 -52.44
CA ASP A 39 30.14 12.79 -51.22
C ASP A 39 30.95 14.06 -51.60
N PRO A 40 31.33 14.96 -50.68
CA PRO A 40 30.72 15.39 -49.42
C PRO A 40 30.62 16.94 -49.33
N LYS A 41 29.71 17.50 -48.53
CA LYS A 41 29.71 18.95 -48.19
C LYS A 41 29.64 19.16 -46.69
N VAL A 42 30.72 19.75 -46.19
CA VAL A 42 30.90 20.30 -44.84
C VAL A 42 29.76 21.25 -44.49
N ALA A 43 29.08 21.00 -43.37
CA ALA A 43 28.31 22.00 -42.66
C ALA A 43 28.31 21.67 -41.16
N ALA A 44 29.02 22.51 -40.40
CA ALA A 44 28.91 22.61 -38.97
C ALA A 44 27.47 23.02 -38.59
N ALA A 45 26.89 22.35 -37.59
CA ALA A 45 25.68 22.80 -36.93
C ALA A 45 25.76 22.49 -35.43
N SER A 46 26.21 23.52 -34.70
CA SER A 46 25.74 23.96 -33.38
C SER A 46 25.08 22.93 -32.46
N SER A 47 25.83 22.48 -31.45
CA SER A 47 25.29 21.82 -30.27
C SER A 47 24.38 22.78 -29.49
N ALA A 48 23.08 22.53 -29.49
CA ALA A 48 22.17 23.10 -28.49
C ALA A 48 22.41 22.39 -27.15
N PRO A 49 22.56 23.11 -26.01
CA PRO A 49 22.66 22.44 -24.73
C PRO A 49 21.30 21.84 -24.38
N ALA A 50 21.27 20.53 -24.17
CA ALA A 50 20.12 19.84 -23.59
C ALA A 50 19.80 20.51 -22.24
N SER A 51 18.64 21.18 -22.16
CA SER A 51 18.09 21.63 -20.89
C SER A 51 17.73 20.39 -20.08
N VAL A 52 18.63 20.02 -19.17
CA VAL A 52 18.33 19.06 -18.11
C VAL A 52 17.32 19.72 -17.18
N SER A 53 16.04 19.40 -17.40
CA SER A 53 15.00 19.64 -16.42
C SER A 53 15.25 18.70 -15.25
N THR A 54 15.99 19.16 -14.25
CA THR A 54 16.11 18.48 -12.97
C THR A 54 14.73 18.48 -12.33
N SER A 55 14.03 17.35 -12.45
CA SER A 55 12.82 17.07 -11.67
C SER A 55 13.24 17.04 -10.20
N ALA A 56 13.00 18.13 -9.48
CA ALA A 56 13.21 18.17 -8.05
C ALA A 56 12.18 17.23 -7.40
N SER A 57 12.62 16.04 -6.99
CA SER A 57 11.84 15.19 -6.09
C SER A 57 11.37 16.02 -4.90
N PRO A 58 10.06 15.98 -4.55
CA PRO A 58 9.57 16.75 -3.42
C PRO A 58 10.22 16.20 -2.16
N LYS A 59 11.15 16.97 -1.60
CA LYS A 59 11.73 16.72 -0.28
C LYS A 59 10.57 16.64 0.70
N ALA A 60 10.34 15.45 1.27
CA ALA A 60 9.32 15.23 2.28
C ALA A 60 9.42 16.34 3.34
N SER A 61 8.28 16.94 3.69
CA SER A 61 8.20 18.01 4.67
C SER A 61 8.92 17.59 5.95
N SER A 62 10.02 18.28 6.26
CA SER A 62 10.92 17.97 7.39
C SER A 62 10.51 18.72 8.66
N ALA A 63 9.26 19.18 8.75
CA ALA A 63 8.78 19.83 9.96
C ALA A 63 8.89 18.83 11.15
N PRO A 64 9.30 19.29 12.34
CA PRO A 64 9.32 18.44 13.52
C PRO A 64 7.89 17.97 13.86
N ILE A 65 7.75 16.69 14.19
CA ILE A 65 6.50 16.07 14.65
C ILE A 65 6.33 16.40 16.14
N LYS A 66 5.14 16.83 16.58
CA LYS A 66 4.86 17.01 18.01
C LYS A 66 4.48 15.68 18.68
N PRO A 67 4.64 15.53 20.01
CA PRO A 67 4.10 14.37 20.72
C PRO A 67 2.61 14.16 20.39
N GLY A 68 2.22 12.90 20.14
CA GLY A 68 0.85 12.53 19.78
C GLY A 68 0.45 12.84 18.33
N GLU A 69 1.29 13.47 17.51
CA GLU A 69 1.05 13.64 16.07
C GLU A 69 1.60 12.44 15.26
N VAL A 70 0.81 11.97 14.31
CA VAL A 70 1.23 10.99 13.30
C VAL A 70 1.15 11.66 11.92
N ARG A 71 2.27 11.66 11.19
CA ARG A 71 2.31 12.12 9.80
C ARG A 71 2.03 10.97 8.85
N ILE A 72 1.05 11.15 7.96
CA ILE A 72 0.70 10.23 6.88
C ILE A 72 1.17 10.83 5.55
N GLY A 73 1.95 10.07 4.79
CA GLY A 73 2.48 10.54 3.50
C GLY A 73 2.99 9.42 2.60
N GLY A 74 3.77 9.81 1.58
CA GLY A 74 4.31 8.91 0.56
C GLY A 74 3.59 9.04 -0.77
N GLU A 75 3.33 7.92 -1.46
CA GLU A 75 2.60 7.86 -2.72
C GLU A 75 1.09 8.03 -2.50
N VAL A 76 0.69 9.21 -2.03
CA VAL A 76 -0.69 9.55 -1.66
C VAL A 76 -1.09 10.91 -2.22
N ASP A 77 -2.37 11.09 -2.55
CA ASP A 77 -2.87 12.37 -3.10
C ASP A 77 -3.15 13.42 -2.01
N LYS A 78 -3.44 12.98 -0.79
CA LYS A 78 -3.75 13.84 0.35
C LYS A 78 -2.89 13.49 1.56
N PRO A 79 -1.59 13.87 1.56
CA PRO A 79 -0.78 13.73 2.76
C PRO A 79 -1.35 14.61 3.88
N TYR A 80 -1.37 14.11 5.11
CA TYR A 80 -1.93 14.83 6.25
C TYR A 80 -1.27 14.42 7.56
N THR A 81 -1.53 15.16 8.63
CA THR A 81 -1.12 14.81 9.99
C THR A 81 -2.38 14.67 10.84
N ILE A 82 -2.42 13.64 11.69
CA ILE A 82 -3.52 13.38 12.61
C ILE A 82 -2.99 13.36 14.03
N THR A 83 -3.73 13.94 14.97
CA THR A 83 -3.37 13.92 16.39
C THR A 83 -4.01 12.74 17.12
N LEU A 84 -3.46 12.37 18.28
CA LEU A 84 -4.07 11.42 19.19
C LEU A 84 -5.47 11.85 19.63
N ALA A 85 -5.70 13.17 19.79
CA ALA A 85 -7.01 13.73 20.07
C ALA A 85 -7.99 13.49 18.91
N ASP A 86 -7.58 13.74 17.67
CA ASP A 86 -8.42 13.51 16.49
C ASP A 86 -8.79 12.02 16.36
N LEU A 87 -7.83 11.12 16.56
CA LEU A 87 -8.06 9.66 16.51
C LEU A 87 -9.15 9.20 17.49
N ARG A 88 -9.30 9.86 18.63
CA ARG A 88 -10.35 9.55 19.63
C ARG A 88 -11.75 9.95 19.18
N THR A 89 -11.85 10.88 18.22
CA THR A 89 -13.13 11.32 17.66
C THR A 89 -13.63 10.42 16.54
N LEU A 90 -12.76 9.59 15.97
CA LEU A 90 -13.09 8.65 14.90
C LEU A 90 -13.76 7.37 15.44
N PRO A 91 -14.44 6.59 14.58
CA PRO A 91 -14.94 5.27 14.95
C PRO A 91 -13.81 4.36 15.43
N ARG A 92 -13.96 3.84 16.66
CA ARG A 92 -12.98 2.97 17.30
C ARG A 92 -13.46 1.53 17.34
N THR A 93 -12.52 0.61 17.18
CA THR A 93 -12.67 -0.84 17.33
C THR A 93 -11.86 -1.30 18.53
N GLU A 94 -12.36 -2.30 19.22
CA GLU A 94 -11.67 -2.97 20.32
C GLU A 94 -11.07 -4.30 19.84
N ALA A 95 -9.87 -4.62 20.31
CA ALA A 95 -9.22 -5.91 20.07
C ALA A 95 -8.53 -6.41 21.34
N SER A 96 -8.94 -7.59 21.81
CA SER A 96 -8.19 -8.36 22.80
C SER A 96 -7.09 -9.17 22.10
N VAL A 97 -5.86 -9.06 22.59
CA VAL A 97 -4.67 -9.67 21.99
C VAL A 97 -3.87 -10.45 23.01
N GLU A 98 -3.23 -11.52 22.54
CA GLU A 98 -2.25 -12.30 23.29
C GLU A 98 -0.99 -12.42 22.43
N PHE A 99 0.17 -12.00 22.96
CA PHE A 99 1.43 -12.01 22.21
C PHE A 99 2.64 -12.18 23.13
N ILE A 100 3.77 -12.56 22.55
CA ILE A 100 5.04 -12.72 23.26
C ILE A 100 5.89 -11.45 23.08
N SER A 101 6.39 -10.92 24.18
CA SER A 101 7.34 -9.81 24.23
C SER A 101 8.64 -10.21 24.96
N ALA A 102 9.58 -9.27 25.09
CA ALA A 102 10.76 -9.45 25.95
C ALA A 102 10.39 -9.70 27.43
N LYS A 103 9.19 -9.29 27.86
CA LYS A 103 8.65 -9.52 29.21
C LYS A 103 7.89 -10.85 29.35
N GLY A 104 7.92 -11.70 28.32
CA GLY A 104 7.16 -12.94 28.26
C GLY A 104 5.78 -12.77 27.62
N ASN A 105 4.84 -13.66 27.97
CA ASN A 105 3.47 -13.64 27.46
C ASN A 105 2.75 -12.39 27.97
N GLN A 106 2.09 -11.68 27.07
CA GLN A 106 1.31 -10.48 27.33
C GLN A 106 -0.14 -10.72 26.91
N LYS A 107 -1.08 -10.10 27.62
CA LYS A 107 -2.50 -10.13 27.31
C LYS A 107 -3.09 -8.77 27.62
N HIS A 108 -3.66 -8.14 26.60
CA HIS A 108 -4.18 -6.78 26.69
C HIS A 108 -5.42 -6.61 25.83
N THR A 109 -6.22 -5.60 26.16
CA THR A 109 -7.31 -5.12 25.31
C THR A 109 -6.98 -3.71 24.84
N TYR A 110 -6.92 -3.52 23.53
CA TYR A 110 -6.66 -2.22 22.92
C TYR A 110 -7.92 -1.66 22.29
N GLN A 111 -8.10 -0.34 22.35
CA GLN A 111 -9.06 0.36 21.50
C GLN A 111 -8.33 1.34 20.58
N GLY A 112 -8.77 1.41 19.33
CA GLY A 112 -8.14 2.23 18.31
C GLY A 112 -8.96 2.34 17.05
N VAL A 113 -8.48 3.14 16.10
CA VAL A 113 -9.05 3.24 14.76
C VAL A 113 -8.42 2.16 13.89
N LEU A 114 -9.16 1.55 12.96
CA LEU A 114 -8.58 0.65 11.97
C LEU A 114 -7.52 1.38 11.16
N LEU A 115 -6.31 0.83 11.07
CA LEU A 115 -5.20 1.46 10.35
C LEU A 115 -5.56 1.70 8.88
N HIS A 116 -6.29 0.77 8.26
CA HIS A 116 -6.78 0.92 6.89
C HIS A 116 -7.61 2.19 6.70
N GLU A 117 -8.53 2.51 7.61
CA GLU A 117 -9.39 3.69 7.49
C GLU A 117 -8.59 4.99 7.61
N VAL A 118 -7.60 5.02 8.51
CA VAL A 118 -6.66 6.16 8.63
C VAL A 118 -5.89 6.35 7.32
N LEU A 119 -5.31 5.29 6.75
CA LEU A 119 -4.49 5.42 5.55
C LEU A 119 -5.32 5.68 4.29
N LYS A 120 -6.53 5.14 4.20
CA LYS A 120 -7.45 5.35 3.07
C LYS A 120 -7.84 6.82 2.93
N ALA A 121 -7.94 7.57 4.03
CA ALA A 121 -8.20 9.01 4.00
C ALA A 121 -7.10 9.81 3.26
N ALA A 122 -5.88 9.28 3.19
CA ALA A 122 -4.79 9.90 2.44
C ALA A 122 -4.92 9.73 0.90
N GLN A 123 -5.83 8.87 0.44
CA GLN A 123 -6.00 8.51 -0.97
C GLN A 123 -4.69 7.96 -1.59
N PRO A 124 -4.28 6.73 -1.24
CA PRO A 124 -3.10 6.09 -1.83
C PRO A 124 -3.19 5.97 -3.35
N ARG A 125 -2.10 6.28 -4.04
CA ARG A 125 -1.98 6.18 -5.50
C ARG A 125 -1.60 4.76 -5.92
N PHE A 126 -2.58 3.86 -5.92
CA PHE A 126 -2.41 2.55 -6.54
C PHE A 126 -2.78 2.59 -8.02
N ASP A 127 -2.02 1.90 -8.86
CA ASP A 127 -2.28 1.80 -10.29
C ASP A 127 -3.56 0.99 -10.56
N GLN A 128 -4.65 1.71 -10.88
CA GLN A 128 -5.95 1.12 -11.18
C GLN A 128 -6.01 0.42 -12.55
N SER A 129 -5.02 0.63 -13.43
CA SER A 129 -4.94 -0.08 -14.71
C SER A 129 -4.47 -1.53 -14.53
N LYS A 130 -3.77 -1.81 -13.42
CA LYS A 130 -3.35 -3.16 -13.05
C LYS A 130 -4.44 -3.85 -12.24
N LYS A 131 -4.77 -5.08 -12.60
CA LYS A 131 -5.65 -5.93 -11.79
C LYS A 131 -5.10 -6.03 -10.37
N ASN A 132 -5.92 -5.64 -9.39
CA ASN A 132 -5.59 -5.58 -7.98
C ASN A 132 -4.29 -4.78 -7.70
N GLY A 133 -4.13 -3.60 -8.31
CA GLY A 133 -2.96 -2.74 -8.15
C GLY A 133 -2.55 -2.49 -6.70
N GLN A 134 -3.52 -2.39 -5.78
CA GLN A 134 -3.30 -2.19 -4.35
C GLN A 134 -2.51 -3.31 -3.67
N LEU A 135 -2.45 -4.52 -4.24
CA LEU A 135 -1.67 -5.63 -3.69
C LEU A 135 -0.15 -5.40 -3.75
N ARG A 136 0.30 -4.38 -4.49
CA ARG A 136 1.70 -3.92 -4.53
C ARG A 136 2.00 -2.85 -3.48
N GLY A 137 0.98 -2.41 -2.75
CA GLY A 137 1.09 -1.36 -1.75
C GLY A 137 1.83 -1.84 -0.50
N VAL A 138 2.71 -0.99 0.01
CA VAL A 138 3.49 -1.20 1.23
C VAL A 138 3.29 0.00 2.14
N VAL A 139 3.18 -0.27 3.44
CA VAL A 139 3.11 0.74 4.49
C VAL A 139 4.30 0.56 5.42
N ALA A 140 5.11 1.60 5.57
CA ALA A 140 6.16 1.67 6.57
C ALA A 140 5.71 2.54 7.74
N ALA A 141 5.74 1.96 8.94
CA ALA A 141 5.43 2.63 10.19
C ALA A 141 6.73 2.99 10.92
N THR A 142 6.82 4.21 11.47
CA THR A 142 7.93 4.66 12.31
C THR A 142 7.41 5.18 13.64
N GLY A 143 8.00 4.71 14.73
CA GLY A 143 7.68 5.11 16.09
C GLY A 143 8.88 5.69 16.84
N GLY A 144 8.81 5.63 18.17
CA GLY A 144 9.86 6.11 19.06
C GLY A 144 11.21 5.47 18.78
N GLY A 145 12.28 6.26 18.91
CA GLY A 145 13.66 5.78 18.69
C GLY A 145 13.92 5.23 17.28
N ASP A 146 13.23 5.74 16.26
CA ASP A 146 13.29 5.28 14.86
C ASP A 146 12.92 3.80 14.66
N TYR A 147 12.17 3.21 15.60
CA TYR A 147 11.69 1.85 15.46
C TYR A 147 10.73 1.73 14.27
N ARG A 148 10.94 0.74 13.40
CA ARG A 148 10.16 0.57 12.16
C ARG A 148 9.59 -0.82 11.99
N ALA A 149 8.39 -0.87 11.44
CA ALA A 149 7.74 -2.08 10.98
C ALA A 149 7.10 -1.83 9.60
N VAL A 150 6.90 -2.90 8.84
CA VAL A 150 6.32 -2.85 7.49
C VAL A 150 5.09 -3.75 7.43
N PHE A 151 4.11 -3.31 6.64
CA PHE A 151 2.87 -4.01 6.36
C PHE A 151 2.61 -3.98 4.86
N ALA A 152 2.12 -5.08 4.29
CA ALA A 152 1.49 -5.02 2.97
C ALA A 152 0.12 -4.35 3.09
N TRP A 153 -0.30 -3.59 2.07
CA TRP A 153 -1.64 -2.99 2.05
C TRP A 153 -2.74 -4.04 2.20
N ALA A 154 -2.54 -5.22 1.60
CA ALA A 154 -3.46 -6.35 1.67
C ALA A 154 -3.66 -6.93 3.09
N GLU A 155 -2.73 -6.68 4.01
CA GLU A 155 -2.91 -7.07 5.43
C GLU A 155 -3.89 -6.13 6.16
N LEU A 156 -4.06 -4.91 5.64
CA LEU A 156 -4.91 -3.87 6.21
C LEU A 156 -6.31 -3.87 5.58
N ASP A 157 -6.37 -4.18 4.28
CA ASP A 157 -7.58 -4.11 3.48
C ASP A 157 -8.57 -5.23 3.84
N PRO A 158 -9.79 -4.90 4.30
CA PRO A 158 -10.80 -5.89 4.71
C PRO A 158 -11.30 -6.77 3.55
N GLU A 159 -11.05 -6.40 2.29
CA GLU A 159 -11.36 -7.26 1.14
C GLU A 159 -10.36 -8.42 0.99
N PHE A 160 -9.19 -8.36 1.63
CA PHE A 160 -8.13 -9.36 1.53
C PHE A 160 -7.81 -10.06 2.85
N ALA A 161 -7.70 -9.32 3.94
CA ALA A 161 -7.39 -9.85 5.26
C ALA A 161 -8.50 -9.53 6.26
N LYS A 162 -8.72 -10.42 7.23
CA LYS A 162 -9.73 -10.24 8.29
C LYS A 162 -9.15 -9.71 9.59
N SER A 163 -7.92 -9.20 9.54
CA SER A 163 -7.21 -8.80 10.75
C SER A 163 -7.44 -7.33 11.06
N PRO A 164 -7.93 -6.98 12.26
CA PRO A 164 -8.16 -5.60 12.62
C PRO A 164 -6.86 -4.97 13.13
N ILE A 165 -5.96 -4.60 12.23
CA ILE A 165 -4.76 -3.84 12.61
C ILE A 165 -5.19 -2.44 13.05
N LEU A 166 -4.89 -2.11 14.31
CA LEU A 166 -5.36 -0.88 14.94
C LEU A 166 -4.22 0.15 15.06
N LEU A 167 -4.61 1.41 14.92
CA LEU A 167 -3.92 2.53 15.53
C LEU A 167 -4.58 2.81 16.89
N ALA A 168 -4.03 2.20 17.93
CA ALA A 168 -4.57 2.22 19.29
C ALA A 168 -4.33 3.55 20.00
N VAL A 169 -5.34 3.96 20.76
CA VAL A 169 -5.37 5.19 21.56
C VAL A 169 -5.54 4.92 23.07
N SER A 170 -5.74 3.66 23.44
CA SER A 170 -5.84 3.18 24.82
C SER A 170 -5.50 1.69 24.94
N GLU A 171 -5.06 1.29 26.12
CA GLU A 171 -4.74 -0.08 26.52
C GLU A 171 -5.40 -0.37 27.87
N ASP A 172 -6.11 -1.49 27.98
CA ASP A 172 -6.78 -1.95 29.19
C ASP A 172 -7.67 -0.87 29.84
N GLY A 173 -8.40 -0.13 29.00
CA GLY A 173 -9.27 0.98 29.42
C GLY A 173 -8.54 2.28 29.78
N THR A 174 -7.21 2.29 29.77
CA THR A 174 -6.40 3.47 30.06
C THR A 174 -6.02 4.19 28.77
N ALA A 175 -6.41 5.46 28.64
CA ALA A 175 -6.10 6.29 27.50
C ALA A 175 -4.59 6.66 27.46
N PHE A 176 -3.99 6.69 26.28
CA PHE A 176 -2.60 7.10 26.13
C PHE A 176 -2.42 8.61 26.29
N GLU A 177 -1.33 9.08 26.89
CA GLU A 177 -1.00 10.51 26.85
C GLU A 177 -0.25 10.85 25.57
N ASP A 178 -0.23 12.13 25.16
CA ASP A 178 0.43 12.56 23.91
C ASP A 178 1.91 12.16 23.86
N ALA A 179 2.60 12.14 25.01
CA ALA A 179 3.98 11.69 25.11
C ALA A 179 4.17 10.21 24.72
N ALA A 180 3.21 9.35 25.07
CA ALA A 180 3.23 7.94 24.67
C ALA A 180 2.77 7.74 23.21
N GLY A 181 1.95 8.67 22.72
CA GLY A 181 1.39 8.64 21.38
C GLY A 181 0.49 7.44 21.11
N PRO A 182 -0.05 7.32 19.89
CA PRO A 182 -0.77 6.12 19.49
C PRO A 182 0.21 4.95 19.25
N ARG A 183 -0.30 3.73 19.41
CA ARG A 183 0.46 2.49 19.21
C ARG A 183 -0.15 1.65 18.08
N LEU A 184 0.66 1.08 17.21
CA LEU A 184 0.17 0.03 16.32
C LEU A 184 -0.09 -1.27 17.07
N VAL A 185 -1.24 -1.89 16.83
CA VAL A 185 -1.63 -3.17 17.41
C VAL A 185 -1.98 -4.11 16.28
N VAL A 186 -1.40 -5.30 16.32
CA VAL A 186 -1.38 -6.24 15.19
C VAL A 186 -1.91 -7.58 15.70
N PRO A 187 -3.25 -7.75 15.84
CA PRO A 187 -3.84 -8.86 16.59
C PRO A 187 -3.49 -10.27 16.11
N GLN A 188 -3.22 -10.45 14.81
CA GLN A 188 -2.80 -11.74 14.27
C GLN A 188 -1.37 -12.17 14.64
N ASP A 189 -0.55 -11.26 15.17
CA ASP A 189 0.87 -11.56 15.40
C ASP A 189 1.07 -12.30 16.73
N THR A 190 1.84 -13.38 16.67
CA THR A 190 2.26 -14.11 17.89
C THR A 190 3.29 -13.33 18.72
N ARG A 191 4.07 -12.44 18.09
CA ARG A 191 5.09 -11.62 18.77
C ARG A 191 4.78 -10.15 18.59
N GLY A 192 4.99 -9.35 19.63
CA GLY A 192 4.74 -7.91 19.63
C GLY A 192 5.72 -7.06 18.80
N GLY A 193 6.51 -7.67 17.91
CA GLY A 193 7.55 -6.95 17.15
C GLY A 193 6.97 -5.88 16.22
N ARG A 194 5.74 -6.04 15.73
CA ARG A 194 5.08 -5.01 14.90
C ARG A 194 4.22 -4.04 15.71
N TYR A 195 4.30 -4.08 17.04
CA TYR A 195 3.55 -3.19 17.92
C TYR A 195 4.35 -1.90 18.14
N VAL A 196 4.33 -1.04 17.13
CA VAL A 196 5.10 0.20 17.10
C VAL A 196 4.51 1.20 18.10
N SER A 197 5.27 1.50 19.16
CA SER A 197 4.90 2.51 20.18
C SER A 197 5.39 3.90 19.78
N GLU A 198 4.79 4.96 20.34
CA GLU A 198 5.11 6.35 20.02
C GLU A 198 5.10 6.60 18.51
N LEU A 199 4.09 6.04 17.82
CA LEU A 199 3.98 6.11 16.37
C LEU A 199 3.92 7.58 15.95
N ASN A 200 4.78 7.97 15.01
CA ASN A 200 4.91 9.34 14.55
C ASN A 200 4.87 9.47 13.02
N GLN A 201 5.07 8.39 12.27
CA GLN A 201 5.00 8.41 10.82
C GLN A 201 4.42 7.13 10.22
N LEU A 202 3.57 7.30 9.21
CA LEU A 202 3.09 6.27 8.30
C LEU A 202 3.39 6.71 6.87
N TRP A 203 4.16 5.91 6.17
CA TRP A 203 4.51 6.15 4.77
C TRP A 203 3.92 5.04 3.90
N ILE A 204 3.21 5.42 2.84
CA ILE A 204 2.64 4.50 1.85
C ILE A 204 3.47 4.58 0.57
N GLY A 205 3.75 3.44 -0.05
CA GLY A 205 4.34 3.37 -1.37
C GLY A 205 3.96 2.10 -2.10
N THR A 206 4.55 1.90 -3.28
CA THR A 206 4.41 0.68 -4.06
C THR A 206 5.75 -0.01 -4.25
N VAL A 207 5.75 -1.34 -4.40
CA VAL A 207 6.99 -2.09 -4.66
C VAL A 207 7.47 -2.00 -6.11
N ASP A 208 6.59 -1.61 -7.03
CA ASP A 208 6.85 -1.62 -8.48
C ASP A 208 8.14 -0.84 -8.84
N PRO A 209 8.37 0.41 -8.37
CA PRO A 209 9.61 1.13 -8.69
C PRO A 209 10.88 0.39 -8.26
N VAL A 210 10.82 -0.30 -7.11
CA VAL A 210 11.96 -1.06 -6.55
C VAL A 210 12.23 -2.33 -7.37
N VAL A 211 11.16 -3.03 -7.78
CA VAL A 211 11.26 -4.29 -8.51
C VAL A 211 11.61 -4.06 -9.98
N ASP A 212 11.01 -3.05 -10.60
CA ASP A 212 11.17 -2.72 -12.01
C ASP A 212 12.47 -1.93 -12.28
N GLY A 213 13.21 -1.58 -11.23
CA GLY A 213 14.50 -0.89 -11.33
C GLY A 213 14.39 0.59 -11.69
N ALA A 214 13.26 1.23 -11.38
CA ALA A 214 13.12 2.67 -11.49
C ALA A 214 13.90 3.34 -10.33
N HIS A 215 14.99 4.04 -10.68
CA HIS A 215 15.79 4.84 -9.77
C HIS A 215 15.18 6.22 -9.51
#